data_AF-A0A6L6H287-F1
#
_entry.id   AF-A0A6L6H287-F1
#
_cell.length_a   1.000
_cell.length_b   1.000
_cell.length_c   1.000
_cell.angle_alpha   90.00
_cell.angle_beta   90.00
_cell.angle_gamma   90.00
#
_symmetry.space_group_name_H-M   'P 1'
#
loop_
_entity.id
_entity.type
_entity.pdbx_description
1 polymer ?
#
loop_
_entity_poly.entity_id
_entity_poly.type
_entity_poly.pdbx_seq_one_letter_code
_entity_poly.pdbx_strand_id
1 'polypeptide(L)'
;MKRCKVCRKKPRLERRVDSDGNLFCSDGCFEVFEGGPDDFDHPYIDDYESIRRSYIDWEMSYEEDLHKSVYFLYPKKADLIEWIDEMLEPYWGCYGLEGHDGVFSAEIYRYMQELLKIQEVIRDWEPDERKYKKWLKGIRTAKSEQTN
;
A
#
# COMPACT_ATOMS: atom_id res chain seq x y z
N MET A 1 3.04 20.05 0.87
CA MET A 1 3.46 18.66 0.55
C MET A 1 4.89 18.68 0.03
N LYS A 2 5.80 17.92 0.65
CA LYS A 2 7.21 17.84 0.24
C LYS A 2 7.34 17.20 -1.15
N ARG A 3 8.37 17.58 -1.91
CA ARG A 3 8.70 17.05 -3.25
C ARG A 3 9.83 16.03 -3.15
N CYS A 4 9.94 15.15 -4.14
CA CYS A 4 11.05 14.20 -4.26
C CYS A 4 12.41 14.93 -4.20
N LYS A 5 13.34 14.41 -3.40
CA LYS A 5 14.68 14.96 -3.21
C LYS A 5 15.48 14.96 -4.51
N VAL A 6 15.35 13.91 -5.32
CA VAL A 6 16.07 13.72 -6.58
C VAL A 6 15.38 14.43 -7.75
N CYS A 7 14.18 13.97 -8.15
CA CYS A 7 13.55 14.44 -9.39
C CYS A 7 12.54 15.57 -9.21
N ARG A 8 12.32 16.06 -7.99
CA ARG A 8 11.37 17.14 -7.62
C ARG A 8 9.89 16.88 -7.97
N LYS A 9 9.54 15.67 -8.46
CA LYS A 9 8.15 15.24 -8.68
C LYS A 9 7.41 15.10 -7.34
N LYS A 10 6.08 15.19 -7.41
CA LYS A 10 5.18 14.94 -6.27
C LYS A 10 5.13 13.43 -6.01
N PRO A 11 5.53 12.93 -4.83
CA PRO A 11 5.43 11.51 -4.50
C PRO A 11 3.96 11.04 -4.54
N ARG A 12 3.78 9.77 -4.90
CA ARG A 12 2.49 9.08 -4.98
C ARG A 12 2.58 7.76 -4.19
N LEU A 13 2.04 6.68 -4.74
CA LEU A 13 1.98 5.36 -4.13
C LEU A 13 3.36 4.85 -3.71
N GLU A 14 4.33 4.87 -4.62
CA GLU A 14 5.71 4.38 -4.40
C GLU A 14 6.58 5.30 -3.54
N ARG A 15 5.98 6.27 -2.85
CA ARG A 15 6.68 7.17 -1.92
C ARG A 15 7.59 6.36 -0.98
N ARG A 16 8.78 6.90 -0.70
CA ARG A 16 9.76 6.37 0.25
C ARG A 16 10.44 7.49 1.02
N VAL A 17 10.88 7.23 2.25
CA VAL A 17 11.75 8.12 3.04
C VAL A 17 13.00 7.38 3.51
N ASP A 18 14.04 8.13 3.87
CA ASP A 18 15.20 7.64 4.65
C ASP A 18 15.09 8.08 6.12
N SER A 19 16.03 7.66 6.98
CA SER A 19 16.01 8.04 8.42
C SER A 19 16.22 9.53 8.68
N ASP A 20 16.81 10.28 7.74
CA ASP A 20 16.94 11.73 7.78
C ASP A 20 15.65 12.47 7.36
N GLY A 21 14.63 11.74 6.89
CA GLY A 21 13.37 12.30 6.42
C GLY A 21 13.46 12.98 5.05
N ASN A 22 14.48 12.65 4.25
CA ASN A 22 14.44 12.91 2.82
C ASN A 22 13.33 12.08 2.19
N LEU A 23 12.65 12.68 1.22
CA LEU A 23 11.46 12.09 0.60
C LEU A 23 11.74 11.76 -0.86
N PHE A 24 11.41 10.54 -1.27
CA PHE A 24 11.60 10.01 -2.61
C PHE A 24 10.26 9.59 -3.20
N CYS A 25 10.12 9.69 -4.52
CA CYS A 25 8.88 9.32 -5.20
C CYS A 25 8.85 7.88 -5.71
N SER A 26 9.98 7.17 -5.65
CA SER A 26 10.14 5.78 -6.08
C SER A 26 11.45 5.23 -5.51
N ASP A 27 11.60 3.91 -5.49
CA ASP A 27 12.85 3.24 -5.08
C ASP A 27 14.02 3.65 -5.97
N GLY A 28 13.81 3.77 -7.29
CA GLY A 28 14.86 4.27 -8.19
C GLY A 28 15.32 5.71 -7.90
N CYS A 29 14.50 6.57 -7.29
CA CYS A 29 14.97 7.88 -6.81
C CYS A 29 15.72 7.78 -5.47
N PHE A 30 15.44 6.77 -4.66
CA PHE A 30 16.15 6.52 -3.41
C PHE A 30 17.54 5.92 -3.71
N GLU A 31 17.63 4.93 -4.59
CA GLU A 31 18.88 4.23 -4.94
C GLU A 31 19.94 5.14 -5.58
N VAL A 32 19.52 6.12 -6.40
CA VAL A 32 20.46 7.05 -7.06
C VAL A 32 20.82 8.26 -6.21
N PHE A 33 20.25 8.38 -5.00
CA PHE A 33 20.53 9.52 -4.13
C PHE A 33 21.86 9.32 -3.42
N GLU A 34 22.88 10.02 -3.89
CA GLU A 34 24.19 10.09 -3.22
C GLU A 34 24.11 11.01 -1.99
N GLY A 35 24.50 10.51 -0.81
CA GLY A 35 24.57 11.29 0.43
C GLY A 35 23.40 11.11 1.40
N GLY A 36 22.66 10.00 1.29
CA GLY A 36 21.71 9.58 2.33
C GLY A 36 22.38 8.94 3.54
N PRO A 37 21.66 8.82 4.66
CA PRO A 37 22.10 8.04 5.82
C PRO A 37 22.21 6.55 5.48
N ASP A 38 22.98 5.81 6.27
CA ASP A 38 22.98 4.36 6.23
C ASP A 38 21.79 3.84 7.06
N ASP A 39 20.71 3.50 6.37
CA ASP A 39 19.48 3.00 6.99
C ASP A 39 19.54 1.50 7.33
N PHE A 40 20.55 0.76 6.86
CA PHE A 40 20.57 -0.71 6.96
C PHE A 40 20.52 -1.23 8.39
N ASP A 41 21.09 -0.49 9.34
CA ASP A 41 21.12 -0.86 10.75
C ASP A 41 20.02 -0.18 11.59
N HIS A 42 19.10 0.57 10.97
CA HIS A 42 18.05 1.27 11.73
C HIS A 42 17.03 0.26 12.28
N PRO A 43 16.67 0.30 13.58
CA PRO A 43 15.79 -0.70 14.22
C PRO A 43 14.37 -0.81 13.64
N TYR A 44 13.98 0.08 12.72
CA TYR A 44 12.64 0.16 12.13
C TYR A 44 12.67 0.06 10.61
N ILE A 45 13.83 -0.11 9.96
CA ILE A 45 13.92 -0.12 8.50
C ILE A 45 13.12 -1.29 7.90
N ASP A 46 13.24 -2.47 8.50
CA ASP A 46 12.55 -3.68 8.02
C ASP A 46 11.03 -3.55 8.18
N ASP A 47 10.58 -3.05 9.33
CA ASP A 47 9.16 -2.81 9.60
C ASP A 47 8.56 -1.77 8.64
N TYR A 48 9.28 -0.66 8.45
CA TYR A 48 8.89 0.40 7.53
C TYR A 48 8.82 -0.10 6.08
N GLU A 49 9.83 -0.84 5.62
CA GLU A 49 9.85 -1.38 4.26
C GLU A 49 8.75 -2.43 4.05
N SER A 50 8.51 -3.27 5.06
CA SER A 50 7.45 -4.28 5.05
C SER A 50 6.07 -3.64 4.90
N ILE A 51 5.68 -2.75 5.82
CA ILE A 51 4.34 -2.14 5.79
C ILE A 51 4.15 -1.26 4.55
N ARG A 52 5.21 -0.59 4.07
CA ARG A 52 5.19 0.18 2.83
C ARG A 52 4.84 -0.71 1.64
N ARG A 53 5.50 -1.87 1.51
CA ARG A 53 5.24 -2.80 0.40
C ARG A 53 3.82 -3.35 0.47
N SER A 54 3.37 -3.77 1.65
CA SER A 54 2.00 -4.23 1.87
C SER A 54 0.97 -3.17 1.46
N TYR A 55 1.17 -1.91 1.84
CA TYR A 55 0.29 -0.82 1.42
C TYR A 55 0.24 -0.64 -0.11
N ILE A 56 1.40 -0.69 -0.78
CA ILE A 56 1.48 -0.58 -2.24
C ILE A 56 0.72 -1.73 -2.91
N ASP A 57 0.93 -2.96 -2.45
CA ASP A 57 0.26 -4.14 -2.98
C ASP A 57 -1.26 -4.04 -2.79
N TRP A 58 -1.72 -3.65 -1.60
CA TRP A 58 -3.13 -3.44 -1.30
C TRP A 58 -3.77 -2.41 -2.25
N GLU A 59 -3.22 -1.20 -2.35
CA GLU A 59 -3.71 -0.15 -3.25
C GLU A 59 -3.79 -0.59 -4.71
N MET A 60 -2.92 -1.50 -5.14
CA MET A 60 -2.91 -2.00 -6.52
C MET A 60 -3.94 -3.11 -6.77
N SER A 61 -4.34 -3.90 -5.76
CA SER A 61 -5.13 -5.11 -5.98
C SER A 61 -6.53 -5.11 -5.37
N TYR A 62 -6.80 -4.35 -4.30
CA TYR A 62 -8.00 -4.54 -3.48
C TYR A 62 -9.32 -4.40 -4.25
N GLU A 63 -9.41 -3.47 -5.22
CA GLU A 63 -10.61 -3.30 -6.05
C GLU A 63 -10.88 -4.53 -6.93
N GLU A 64 -9.81 -5.13 -7.48
CA GLU A 64 -9.94 -6.35 -8.28
C GLU A 64 -10.41 -7.52 -7.41
N ASP A 65 -9.86 -7.64 -6.20
CA ASP A 65 -10.20 -8.70 -5.27
C ASP A 65 -11.64 -8.57 -4.75
N LEU A 66 -12.16 -7.34 -4.60
CA LEU A 66 -13.59 -7.09 -4.34
C LEU A 66 -14.48 -7.55 -5.51
N HIS A 67 -14.07 -7.29 -6.74
CA HIS A 67 -14.80 -7.79 -7.92
C HIS A 67 -14.76 -9.33 -8.01
N LYS A 68 -13.61 -9.96 -7.70
CA LYS A 68 -13.49 -11.41 -7.57
C LYS A 68 -14.37 -11.96 -6.46
N SER A 69 -14.48 -11.27 -5.34
CA SER A 69 -15.36 -11.64 -4.23
C SER A 69 -16.82 -11.78 -4.68
N VAL A 70 -17.30 -10.88 -5.55
CA VAL A 70 -18.65 -10.98 -6.12
C VAL A 70 -18.77 -12.11 -7.14
N TYR A 71 -17.79 -12.24 -8.04
CA TYR A 71 -17.91 -13.16 -9.18
C TYR A 71 -17.54 -14.62 -8.85
N PHE A 72 -16.44 -14.81 -8.12
CA PHE A 72 -15.88 -16.11 -7.76
C PHE A 72 -16.23 -16.54 -6.32
N LEU A 73 -16.84 -15.65 -5.52
CA LEU A 73 -17.09 -15.85 -4.09
C LEU A 73 -15.81 -16.01 -3.25
N TYR A 74 -14.65 -15.68 -3.83
CA TYR A 74 -13.35 -15.69 -3.18
C TYR A 74 -12.42 -14.63 -3.81
N PRO A 75 -11.59 -13.92 -3.01
CA PRO A 75 -11.62 -13.88 -1.55
C PRO A 75 -12.96 -13.37 -1.04
N LYS A 76 -13.41 -13.76 0.16
CA LYS A 76 -14.59 -13.10 0.73
C LYS A 76 -14.19 -11.70 1.17
N LYS A 77 -15.15 -10.78 1.12
CA LYS A 77 -14.98 -9.43 1.65
C LYS A 77 -14.49 -9.43 3.11
N ALA A 78 -14.96 -10.38 3.93
CA ALA A 78 -14.51 -10.55 5.32
C ALA A 78 -13.03 -10.97 5.40
N ASP A 79 -12.61 -11.89 4.54
CA ASP A 79 -11.21 -12.35 4.47
C ASP A 79 -10.27 -11.18 4.14
N LEU A 80 -10.67 -10.29 3.22
CA LEU A 80 -9.87 -9.09 2.89
C LEU A 80 -9.68 -8.16 4.10
N ILE A 81 -10.70 -8.01 4.94
CA ILE A 81 -10.64 -7.20 6.16
C ILE A 81 -9.69 -7.86 7.18
N GLU A 82 -9.86 -9.17 7.39
CA GLU A 82 -9.04 -9.97 8.31
C GLU A 82 -7.57 -9.94 7.91
N TRP A 83 -7.25 -10.06 6.61
CA TRP A 83 -5.87 -9.97 6.15
C TRP A 83 -5.21 -8.61 6.39
N ILE A 84 -5.99 -7.51 6.33
CA ILE A 84 -5.48 -6.19 6.73
C ILE A 84 -5.24 -6.15 8.24
N ASP A 85 -6.16 -6.67 9.05
CA ASP A 85 -6.00 -6.71 10.52
C ASP A 85 -4.78 -7.52 10.95
N GLU A 86 -4.58 -8.71 10.38
CA GLU A 86 -3.42 -9.58 10.65
C GLU A 86 -2.10 -8.89 10.25
N MET A 87 -2.07 -8.21 9.11
CA MET A 87 -0.87 -7.49 8.68
C MET A 87 -0.57 -6.27 9.56
N LEU A 88 -1.59 -5.61 10.14
CA LEU A 88 -1.39 -4.47 11.03
C LEU A 88 -0.97 -4.87 12.45
N GLU A 89 -1.21 -6.12 12.87
CA GLU A 89 -0.95 -6.60 14.22
C GLU A 89 0.46 -6.27 14.76
N PRO A 90 1.55 -6.50 14.01
CA PRO A 90 2.91 -6.22 14.48
C PRO A 90 3.16 -4.73 14.77
N TYR A 91 2.40 -3.84 14.16
CA TYR A 91 2.68 -2.40 14.15
C TYR A 91 1.86 -1.62 15.20
N TRP A 92 0.97 -2.25 15.95
CA TRP A 92 0.14 -1.57 16.96
C TRP A 92 0.93 -0.82 18.04
N GLY A 93 2.17 -1.22 18.32
CA GLY A 93 3.09 -0.45 19.17
C GLY A 93 3.35 0.96 18.63
N CYS A 94 3.50 1.13 17.32
CA CYS A 94 3.68 2.44 16.68
C CYS A 94 2.41 3.30 16.73
N TYR A 95 1.24 2.67 16.73
CA TYR A 95 -0.04 3.38 16.88
C TYR A 95 -0.18 4.03 18.24
N GLY A 96 0.20 3.33 19.32
CA GLY A 96 0.16 3.87 20.67
C GLY A 96 1.13 5.03 20.90
N LEU A 97 2.19 5.14 20.09
CA LEU A 97 3.16 6.22 20.12
C LEU A 97 2.86 7.33 19.10
N GLU A 98 1.79 7.20 18.31
CA GLU A 98 1.41 8.13 17.23
C GLU A 98 2.56 8.48 16.28
N GLY A 99 3.50 7.55 16.09
CA GLY A 99 4.66 7.74 15.22
C GLY A 99 5.72 8.73 15.75
N HIS A 100 5.74 9.05 17.05
CA HIS A 100 6.66 10.04 17.62
C HIS A 100 8.10 9.54 17.81
N ASP A 101 8.39 8.26 17.56
CA ASP A 101 9.70 7.64 17.77
C ASP A 101 10.61 7.68 16.53
N GLY A 102 10.68 8.86 15.89
CA GLY A 102 11.50 9.09 14.70
C GLY A 102 10.80 8.92 13.35
N VAL A 103 11.56 9.09 12.27
CA VAL A 103 11.02 9.20 10.91
C VAL A 103 10.33 7.92 10.45
N PHE A 104 10.94 6.76 10.68
CA PHE A 104 10.33 5.49 10.29
C PHE A 104 9.10 5.15 11.13
N SER A 105 9.11 5.43 12.44
CA SER A 105 7.92 5.30 13.29
C SER A 105 6.74 6.13 12.75
N ALA A 106 7.01 7.38 12.36
CA ALA A 106 6.00 8.26 11.76
C ALA A 106 5.46 7.73 10.42
N GLU A 107 6.32 7.16 9.57
CA GLU A 107 5.85 6.59 8.30
C GLU A 107 5.12 5.26 8.47
N ILE A 108 5.54 4.39 9.39
CA ILE A 108 4.80 3.17 9.76
C ILE A 108 3.40 3.56 10.20
N TYR A 109 3.29 4.50 11.15
CA TYR A 109 2.00 5.00 11.63
C TYR A 109 1.13 5.54 10.49
N ARG A 110 1.72 6.32 9.56
CA ARG A 110 1.01 6.81 8.37
C ARG A 110 0.49 5.66 7.51
N TYR A 111 1.29 4.64 7.22
CA TYR A 111 0.84 3.50 6.41
C TYR A 111 -0.25 2.70 7.11
N MET A 112 -0.17 2.52 8.43
CA MET A 112 -1.25 1.91 9.21
C MET A 112 -2.57 2.67 8.99
N GLN A 113 -2.55 4.00 9.06
CA GLN A 113 -3.74 4.82 8.82
C GLN A 113 -4.28 4.68 7.39
N GLU A 114 -3.42 4.63 6.38
CA GLU A 114 -3.88 4.43 4.99
C GLU A 114 -4.48 3.02 4.80
N LEU A 115 -3.89 1.99 5.39
CA LEU A 115 -4.41 0.63 5.37
C LEU A 115 -5.77 0.51 6.08
N LEU A 116 -5.94 1.18 7.22
CA LEU A 116 -7.24 1.27 7.91
C LEU A 116 -8.29 1.97 7.04
N LYS A 117 -7.93 2.99 6.25
CA LYS A 117 -8.85 3.59 5.28
C LYS A 117 -9.24 2.62 4.18
N ILE A 118 -8.29 1.83 3.65
CA ILE A 118 -8.61 0.78 2.68
C ILE A 118 -9.59 -0.21 3.30
N GLN A 119 -9.39 -0.61 4.55
CA GLN A 119 -10.31 -1.49 5.27
C GLN A 119 -11.71 -0.88 5.38
N GLU A 120 -11.83 0.42 5.69
CA GLU A 120 -13.11 1.13 5.70
C GLU A 120 -13.77 1.15 4.32
N VAL A 121 -13.00 1.46 3.27
CA VAL A 121 -13.47 1.41 1.88
C VAL A 121 -13.99 0.01 1.53
N ILE A 122 -13.24 -1.04 1.88
CA ILE A 122 -13.66 -2.42 1.71
C ILE A 122 -14.97 -2.62 2.48
N ARG A 123 -15.04 -2.31 3.77
CA ARG A 123 -16.23 -2.51 4.62
C ARG A 123 -17.49 -1.88 4.02
N ASP A 124 -17.39 -0.69 3.45
CA ASP A 124 -18.52 0.04 2.87
C ASP A 124 -18.71 -0.25 1.37
N TRP A 125 -17.84 -1.06 0.78
CA TRP A 125 -17.91 -1.34 -0.65
C TRP A 125 -19.16 -2.13 -1.02
N GLU A 126 -19.85 -1.65 -2.04
CA GLU A 126 -20.94 -2.34 -2.72
C GLU A 126 -20.63 -2.45 -4.22
N PRO A 127 -21.14 -3.49 -4.90
CA PRO A 127 -20.90 -3.67 -6.33
C PRO A 127 -21.56 -2.55 -7.15
N ASP A 128 -20.74 -1.67 -7.74
CA ASP A 128 -21.20 -0.78 -8.80
C ASP A 128 -21.44 -1.61 -10.07
N GLU A 129 -22.71 -1.79 -10.45
CA GLU A 129 -23.10 -2.59 -11.62
C GLU A 129 -22.36 -2.19 -12.90
N ARG A 130 -22.12 -0.89 -13.12
CA ARG A 130 -21.48 -0.39 -14.34
C ARG A 130 -20.00 -0.74 -14.34
N LYS A 131 -19.31 -0.49 -13.22
CA LYS A 131 -17.89 -0.85 -13.08
C LYS A 131 -17.70 -2.36 -13.17
N TYR A 132 -18.56 -3.13 -12.52
CA TYR A 132 -18.53 -4.58 -12.55
C TYR A 132 -18.75 -5.15 -13.95
N LYS A 133 -19.75 -4.67 -14.70
CA LYS A 133 -19.98 -5.07 -16.11
C LYS A 133 -18.77 -4.76 -16.99
N LYS A 134 -18.11 -3.61 -16.79
CA LYS A 134 -16.89 -3.24 -17.50
C LYS A 134 -15.73 -4.20 -17.17
N TRP A 135 -15.54 -4.53 -15.90
CA TRP A 135 -14.53 -5.48 -15.44
C TRP A 135 -14.75 -6.89 -16.02
N LEU A 136 -15.99 -7.39 -15.99
CA LEU A 136 -16.36 -8.68 -16.59
C LEU A 136 -16.06 -8.74 -18.10
N LYS A 137 -16.28 -7.65 -18.82
CA LYS A 137 -15.93 -7.57 -20.25
C LYS A 137 -14.41 -7.70 -20.45
N GLY A 138 -13.61 -7.04 -19.62
CA GLY A 138 -12.16 -7.14 -19.65
C GLY A 138 -11.64 -8.57 -19.47
N ILE A 139 -12.17 -9.29 -18.47
CA ILE A 139 -11.82 -10.70 -18.24
C ILE A 139 -12.11 -11.58 -19.46
N ARG A 140 -13.28 -11.39 -20.09
CA ARG A 140 -13.68 -12.19 -21.26
C ARG A 140 -12.75 -11.97 -22.44
N THR A 141 -12.32 -10.73 -22.67
CA THR A 141 -11.36 -10.40 -23.74
C THR A 141 -9.98 -11.01 -23.47
N ALA A 142 -9.47 -10.92 -22.24
CA ALA A 142 -8.18 -11.52 -21.89
C ALA A 142 -8.16 -13.05 -22.08
N LYS A 143 -9.28 -13.74 -21.79
CA LYS A 143 -9.40 -15.18 -22.02
C LYS A 143 -9.42 -15.56 -23.50
N SER A 144 -10.04 -14.75 -24.37
CA SER A 144 -10.07 -15.04 -25.80
C SER A 144 -8.71 -14.89 -26.49
N GLU A 145 -7.83 -14.04 -25.96
CA GLU A 145 -6.48 -13.81 -26.50
C GLU A 145 -5.49 -14.91 -26.09
N GLN A 146 -5.74 -15.64 -25.00
CA GLN A 146 -4.92 -16.78 -24.56
C GLN A 146 -5.25 -18.09 -25.27
N THR A 147 -6.32 -18.14 -26.07
CA THR A 147 -6.78 -19.32 -26.82
C THR A 147 -6.49 -19.27 -28.32
N ASN A 148 -5.78 -18.24 -28.80
CA ASN A 148 -5.28 -18.10 -30.18
C ASN A 148 -3.75 -18.15 -30.20
#